data_AF-A0A371CYI5-F1
#
_entry.id   AF-A0A371CYI5-F1
#
_cell.length_a   1.000
_cell.length_b   1.000
_cell.length_c   1.000
_cell.angle_alpha   90.00
_cell.angle_beta   90.00
_cell.angle_gamma   90.00
#
_symmetry.space_group_name_H-M   'P 1'
#
loop_
_entity.id
_entity.type
_entity.pdbx_description
1 polymer ?
#
loop_
_entity_poly.entity_id
_entity_poly.type
_entity_poly.pdbx_seq_one_letter_code
_entity_poly.pdbx_strand_id
1 'polypeptide(L)'
;DEHLDLMTKLTPVNHSEDETDVDMPRKRSRANRFRIVRCDWMSDDLRNFLRALYEQHIDEWETSPTKRQAGGSAPRERVTTVPPMSELGRAAIGLWRNCYNEAWLGTLKPHELRKMCIIESKYDFTIRPRSTQ
;
A
#
# COMPACT_ATOMS: atom_id res chain seq x y z
N ASP A 1 16.55 -9.75 -1.78
CA ASP A 1 15.32 -9.84 -0.98
C ASP A 1 14.17 -9.50 -1.92
N GLU A 2 13.26 -10.43 -2.17
CA GLU A 2 12.17 -10.26 -3.15
C GLU A 2 11.22 -9.12 -2.72
N HIS A 3 11.06 -8.92 -1.42
CA HIS A 3 10.29 -7.80 -0.85
C HIS A 3 10.90 -6.45 -1.20
N LEU A 4 12.23 -6.34 -1.22
CA LEU A 4 12.88 -5.11 -1.64
C LEU A 4 12.66 -4.83 -3.13
N ASP A 5 12.69 -5.85 -3.98
CA ASP A 5 12.43 -5.71 -5.43
C ASP A 5 10.98 -5.33 -5.72
N LEU A 6 10.02 -5.88 -4.97
CA LEU A 6 8.63 -5.43 -5.04
C LEU A 6 8.51 -3.95 -4.67
N MET A 7 9.12 -3.53 -3.56
CA MET A 7 9.00 -2.16 -3.05
C MET A 7 9.69 -1.12 -3.95
N THR A 8 10.75 -1.48 -4.69
CA THR A 8 11.43 -0.56 -5.64
C THR A 8 10.64 -0.36 -6.93
N LYS A 9 9.83 -1.34 -7.34
CA LYS A 9 8.95 -1.23 -8.51
C LYS A 9 7.69 -0.40 -8.24
N LEU A 10 7.28 -0.34 -6.98
CA LEU A 10 6.16 0.49 -6.53
C LEU A 10 6.64 1.94 -6.34
N THR A 11 6.01 2.88 -7.04
CA THR A 11 6.26 4.31 -6.83
C THR A 11 5.47 4.84 -5.64
N PRO A 12 5.80 6.01 -5.06
CA PRO A 12 5.07 6.56 -3.91
C PRO A 12 3.54 6.62 -4.08
N VAL A 13 3.06 6.85 -5.31
CA VAL A 13 1.61 6.86 -5.60
C VAL A 13 0.98 5.47 -5.53
N ASN A 14 1.77 4.40 -5.64
CA ASN A 14 1.29 3.02 -5.53
C ASN A 14 1.25 2.50 -4.08
N HIS A 15 1.99 3.13 -3.19
CA HIS A 15 2.09 2.72 -1.78
C HIS A 15 0.97 3.29 -0.90
N SER A 16 0.32 4.38 -1.33
CA SER A 16 -0.58 5.16 -0.49
C SER A 16 -1.54 6.00 -1.34
N GLU A 17 -2.66 5.41 -1.78
CA GLU A 17 -3.81 6.18 -2.28
C GLU A 17 -4.69 6.61 -1.10
N ASP A 18 -4.08 7.35 -0.19
CA ASP A 18 -4.72 7.89 1.00
C ASP A 18 -5.01 9.36 0.76
N GLU A 19 -6.28 9.76 0.69
CA GLU A 19 -6.63 11.18 0.67
C GLU A 19 -6.66 11.73 2.09
N THR A 20 -6.08 12.93 2.29
CA THR A 20 -6.18 13.63 3.57
C THR A 20 -7.64 14.02 3.79
N ASP A 21 -8.18 13.71 4.96
CA ASP A 21 -9.54 14.13 5.32
C ASP A 21 -9.62 15.66 5.33
N VAL A 22 -10.26 16.24 4.31
CA VAL A 22 -10.30 17.68 4.06
C VAL A 22 -11.18 18.42 5.08
N ASP A 23 -12.03 17.68 5.79
CA ASP A 23 -13.09 18.23 6.65
C ASP A 23 -12.64 18.50 8.10
N MET A 24 -11.42 18.10 8.49
CA MET A 24 -10.92 18.28 9.85
C MET A 24 -10.05 19.54 9.98
N PRO A 25 -10.26 20.39 11.02
CA PRO A 25 -9.40 21.52 11.27
C PRO A 25 -7.97 21.02 11.48
N ARG A 26 -7.01 21.62 10.75
CA ARG A 26 -5.56 21.34 10.82
C ARG A 26 -4.98 21.67 12.21
N LYS A 27 -5.38 20.96 13.26
CA LYS A 27 -4.75 21.04 14.58
C LYS A 27 -3.54 20.12 14.56
N ARG A 28 -2.35 20.71 14.68
CA ARG A 28 -1.03 20.05 14.69
C ARG A 28 -0.87 18.89 15.71
N SER A 29 -1.80 18.76 16.67
CA SER A 29 -1.71 17.79 17.77
C SER A 29 -2.43 16.45 17.55
N ARG A 30 -3.25 16.31 16.50
CA ARG A 30 -3.86 15.02 16.15
C ARG A 30 -3.18 14.45 14.92
N ALA A 31 -2.94 13.13 14.91
CA ALA A 31 -2.53 12.42 13.71
C ALA A 31 -3.51 12.77 12.58
N ASN A 32 -2.99 13.18 11.43
CA ASN A 32 -3.84 13.45 10.27
C ASN A 32 -4.65 12.17 9.96
N ARG A 33 -5.96 12.34 9.76
CA ARG A 33 -6.84 11.27 9.30
C ARG A 33 -6.76 11.16 7.78
N PHE A 34 -6.69 9.94 7.30
CA PHE A 34 -6.64 9.62 5.89
C PHE A 34 -7.73 8.63 5.55
N ARG A 35 -8.37 8.82 4.39
CA ARG A 35 -9.37 7.90 3.87
C ARG A 35 -8.68 6.90 2.97
N ILE A 36 -8.95 5.62 3.16
CA ILE A 36 -8.38 4.54 2.33
C ILE A 36 -9.12 4.51 0.99
N VAL A 37 -8.42 4.79 -0.10
CA VAL A 37 -8.92 4.57 -1.47
C VAL A 37 -8.41 3.23 -1.99
N ARG A 38 -9.27 2.50 -2.71
CA ARG A 38 -8.90 1.24 -3.38
C ARG A 38 -8.55 1.52 -4.84
N CYS A 39 -7.34 1.14 -5.25
CA CYS A 39 -6.98 1.15 -6.68
C CYS A 39 -7.56 -0.09 -7.38
N ASP A 40 -8.32 0.07 -8.45
CA ASP A 40 -8.96 -1.07 -9.13
C ASP A 40 -7.94 -2.10 -9.67
N TRP A 41 -6.76 -1.63 -10.08
CA TRP A 41 -5.70 -2.45 -10.67
C TRP A 41 -5.03 -3.41 -9.69
N MET A 42 -5.04 -3.12 -8.40
CA MET A 42 -4.26 -3.84 -7.39
C MET A 42 -5.00 -5.11 -6.93
N SER A 43 -4.31 -6.24 -6.81
CA SER A 43 -4.92 -7.44 -6.22
C SER A 43 -5.17 -7.26 -4.72
N ASP A 44 -6.16 -7.97 -4.18
CA ASP A 44 -6.40 -7.96 -2.74
C ASP A 44 -5.21 -8.53 -1.95
N ASP A 45 -4.47 -9.48 -2.53
CA ASP A 45 -3.26 -10.03 -1.93
C ASP A 45 -2.19 -8.94 -1.72
N LEU A 46 -1.91 -8.13 -2.76
CA LEU A 46 -0.95 -7.03 -2.65
C LEU A 46 -1.44 -5.96 -1.66
N ARG A 47 -2.74 -5.63 -1.65
CA ARG A 47 -3.31 -4.71 -0.66
C ARG A 47 -3.11 -5.21 0.77
N ASN A 48 -3.43 -6.48 1.01
CA ASN A 48 -3.33 -7.09 2.33
C ASN A 48 -1.87 -7.16 2.79
N PHE A 49 -0.96 -7.49 1.88
CA PHE A 49 0.48 -7.46 2.14
C PHE A 49 0.97 -6.06 2.55
N LEU A 50 0.65 -5.01 1.80
CA LEU A 50 1.05 -3.63 2.13
C LEU A 50 0.45 -3.17 3.46
N ARG A 51 -0.79 -3.59 3.78
CA ARG A 51 -1.43 -3.31 5.07
C ARG A 51 -0.73 -4.02 6.23
N ALA A 52 -0.39 -5.29 6.06
CA ALA A 52 0.32 -6.05 7.09
C ALA A 52 1.73 -5.48 7.37
N LEU A 53 2.45 -5.02 6.33
CA LEU A 53 3.71 -4.29 6.52
C LEU A 53 3.51 -2.99 7.31
N TYR A 54 2.41 -2.28 7.05
CA TYR A 54 2.07 -1.06 7.77
C TYR A 54 1.71 -1.33 9.24
N GLU A 55 0.94 -2.37 9.52
CA GLU A 55 0.61 -2.81 10.88
C GLU A 55 1.88 -3.15 11.68
N GLN A 56 2.81 -3.91 11.10
CA GLN A 56 4.10 -4.19 11.73
C GLN A 56 4.89 -2.90 12.02
N HIS A 57 4.86 -1.93 11.11
CA HIS A 57 5.49 -0.64 11.35
C HIS A 57 4.83 0.15 12.49
N ILE A 58 3.49 0.12 12.62
CA ILE A 58 2.78 0.71 13.76
C ILE A 58 3.21 0.04 15.05
N ASP A 59 3.17 -1.29 15.11
CA ASP A 59 3.54 -2.05 16.30
C ASP A 59 4.97 -1.76 16.74
N GLU A 60 5.92 -1.67 15.80
CA GLU A 60 7.30 -1.28 16.09
C GLU A 60 7.42 0.16 16.61
N TRP A 61 6.63 1.09 16.06
CA TRP A 61 6.59 2.47 16.54
C TRP A 61 5.97 2.56 17.94
N GLU A 62 4.95 1.76 18.23
CA GLU A 62 4.32 1.72 19.55
C GLU A 62 5.18 1.02 20.60
N THR A 63 5.85 -0.06 20.26
CA THR A 63 6.63 -0.82 21.24
C THR A 63 8.03 -0.26 21.50
N SER A 64 8.56 0.60 20.63
CA SER A 64 9.91 1.17 20.77
C SER A 64 9.91 2.60 21.37
N PRO A 65 10.35 2.78 22.63
CA PRO A 65 10.48 4.11 23.25
C PRO A 65 11.46 5.01 22.47
N THR A 66 12.52 4.42 21.92
CA THR A 66 13.53 5.13 21.11
C THR A 66 12.92 5.70 19.83
N LYS A 67 12.09 4.94 19.10
CA LYS A 67 11.42 5.43 17.89
C LYS A 67 10.37 6.51 18.19
N ARG A 68 9.66 6.40 19.33
CA ARG A 68 8.74 7.46 19.79
C ARG A 68 9.48 8.75 20.16
N GLN A 69 10.65 8.63 20.79
CA GLN A 69 11.46 9.77 21.24
C GLN A 69 12.31 10.43 20.13
N ALA A 70 12.62 9.70 19.05
CA ALA A 70 13.49 10.17 17.96
C ALA A 70 12.94 11.37 17.17
N GLY A 71 11.70 11.79 17.40
CA GLY A 71 11.07 12.90 16.70
C GLY A 71 10.60 12.49 15.31
N GLY A 72 9.27 12.53 15.10
CA GLY A 72 8.62 12.21 13.85
C GLY A 72 7.10 12.33 14.02
N SER A 73 6.36 12.44 12.92
CA SER A 73 4.90 12.40 12.98
C SER A 73 4.44 11.03 13.48
N ALA A 74 3.46 11.01 14.38
CA ALA A 74 2.79 9.77 14.77
C ALA A 74 2.23 9.05 13.53
N PRO A 75 2.11 7.70 13.56
CA PRO A 75 1.46 6.95 12.49
C PRO A 75 0.09 7.57 12.12
N ARG A 76 -0.18 7.60 10.81
CA ARG A 76 -1.42 8.16 10.24
C ARG A 76 -2.64 7.37 10.72
N GLU A 77 -3.72 8.05 11.10
CA GLU A 77 -4.99 7.37 11.36
C GLU A 77 -5.68 7.12 10.02
N ARG A 78 -5.89 5.85 9.65
CA ARG A 78 -6.57 5.48 8.41
C ARG A 78 -7.99 5.04 8.67
N VAL A 79 -8.94 5.62 7.95
CA VAL A 79 -10.37 5.35 8.09
C VAL A 79 -10.89 4.71 6.81
N THR A 80 -11.56 3.58 6.93
CA THR A 80 -12.30 2.98 5.81
C THR A 80 -13.61 3.74 5.65
N THR A 81 -13.83 4.35 4.49
CA THR A 81 -15.11 4.98 4.14
C THR A 81 -16.15 3.93 3.74
N VAL A 82 -17.42 4.23 4.04
CA VAL A 82 -18.58 3.43 3.62
C VAL A 82 -19.52 4.35 2.81
N PRO A 83 -19.74 4.09 1.51
CA PRO A 83 -19.17 3.01 0.71
C PRO A 83 -17.66 3.20 0.47
N PRO A 84 -16.90 2.11 0.20
CA PRO A 84 -15.48 2.20 -0.10
C PRO A 84 -15.26 3.03 -1.37
N MET A 85 -14.32 3.97 -1.29
CA MET A 85 -13.92 4.77 -2.45
C MET A 85 -12.97 3.95 -3.31
N SER A 86 -13.28 3.86 -4.61
CA SER A 86 -12.42 3.18 -5.60
C SER A 86 -12.02 4.18 -6.67
N GLU A 87 -10.76 4.12 -7.07
CA GLU A 87 -10.23 4.88 -8.19
C GLU A 87 -9.45 3.96 -9.13
N LEU A 88 -9.36 4.36 -10.40
CA LEU A 88 -8.53 3.66 -11.38
C LEU A 88 -7.07 3.57 -10.92
N GLY A 89 -6.60 4.61 -10.22
CA GLY A 89 -5.22 4.74 -9.75
C GLY A 89 -4.22 4.76 -10.92
N ARG A 90 -2.93 4.88 -10.61
CA ARG A 90 -1.87 4.69 -11.60
C ARG A 90 -1.24 3.31 -11.39
N ALA A 91 -1.57 2.34 -12.24
CA ALA A 91 -1.05 0.99 -12.11
C ALA A 91 0.49 0.95 -12.18
N ALA A 92 1.12 0.18 -11.28
CA ALA A 92 2.55 -0.06 -11.32
C ALA A 92 2.90 -1.00 -12.49
N ILE A 93 4.03 -0.74 -13.14
CA ILE A 93 4.50 -1.50 -14.31
C ILE A 93 5.57 -2.50 -13.84
N GLY A 94 5.58 -3.69 -14.41
CA GLY A 94 6.64 -4.67 -14.19
C GLY A 94 6.49 -5.49 -12.90
N LEU A 95 5.28 -5.62 -12.35
CA LEU A 95 5.01 -6.48 -11.20
C LEU A 95 4.69 -7.91 -11.64
N TRP A 96 4.67 -8.82 -10.66
CA TRP A 96 4.20 -10.19 -10.80
C TRP A 96 2.71 -10.26 -11.09
N ARG A 97 2.27 -11.32 -11.77
CA ARG A 97 0.89 -11.48 -12.22
C ARG A 97 -0.12 -11.36 -11.08
N ASN A 98 0.17 -11.98 -9.94
CA ASN A 98 -0.69 -11.96 -8.75
C ASN A 98 -0.68 -10.63 -7.97
N CYS A 99 0.06 -9.62 -8.40
CA CYS A 99 -0.05 -8.25 -7.90
C CYS A 99 -1.22 -7.48 -8.53
N TYR A 100 -1.73 -7.95 -9.68
CA TYR A 100 -2.78 -7.29 -10.43
C TYR A 100 -4.14 -7.96 -10.20
N ASN A 101 -5.20 -7.15 -10.20
CA ASN A 101 -6.57 -7.63 -10.23
C ASN A 101 -6.91 -8.18 -11.62
N GLU A 102 -7.24 -9.47 -11.70
CA GLU A 102 -7.57 -10.14 -12.97
C GLU A 102 -8.78 -9.53 -13.69
N ALA A 103 -9.80 -9.07 -12.95
CA ALA A 103 -10.96 -8.41 -13.54
C ALA A 103 -10.56 -7.09 -14.22
N TRP A 104 -9.65 -6.33 -13.59
CA TRP A 104 -9.12 -5.10 -14.16
C TRP A 104 -8.21 -5.38 -15.36
N LEU A 105 -7.34 -6.40 -15.31
CA LEU A 105 -6.53 -6.80 -16.46
C LEU A 105 -7.41 -7.17 -17.66
N GLY A 106 -8.57 -7.79 -17.43
CA GLY A 106 -9.57 -8.10 -18.45
C GLY A 106 -10.18 -6.87 -19.14
N THR A 107 -10.11 -5.69 -18.52
CA THR A 107 -10.58 -4.44 -19.13
C THR A 107 -9.55 -3.79 -20.06
N LEU A 108 -8.28 -4.18 -19.97
CA LEU A 108 -7.20 -3.58 -20.75
C LEU A 108 -7.18 -4.10 -22.19
N LYS A 109 -6.89 -3.21 -23.13
CA LYS A 109 -6.63 -3.59 -24.52
C LYS A 109 -5.29 -4.34 -24.61
N PRO A 110 -5.09 -5.22 -25.63
CA PRO A 110 -3.86 -5.99 -25.76
C PRO A 110 -2.57 -5.17 -25.76
N HIS A 111 -2.59 -3.94 -26.29
CA HIS A 111 -1.41 -3.07 -26.29
C HIS A 111 -1.16 -2.39 -24.94
N GLU A 112 -2.19 -2.17 -24.13
CA GLU A 112 -2.08 -1.64 -22.76
C GLU A 112 -1.53 -2.74 -21.86
N LEU A 113 -2.05 -3.96 -21.98
CA LEU A 113 -1.54 -5.12 -21.26
C LEU A 113 -0.06 -5.38 -21.54
N ARG A 114 0.39 -5.26 -22.80
CA ARG A 114 1.82 -5.36 -23.15
C ARG A 114 2.68 -4.29 -22.48
N LYS A 115 2.17 -3.06 -22.34
CA LYS A 115 2.89 -1.96 -21.67
C LYS A 115 3.04 -2.18 -20.17
N MET A 116 2.21 -3.03 -19.56
CA MET A 116 2.33 -3.37 -18.14
C MET A 116 3.56 -4.21 -17.83
N CYS A 117 4.21 -4.83 -18.82
CA CYS A 117 5.41 -5.65 -18.66
C CYS A 117 5.27 -6.69 -17.52
N ILE A 118 4.10 -7.32 -17.43
CA ILE A 118 3.75 -8.24 -16.33
C ILE A 118 4.74 -9.40 -16.29
N ILE A 119 5.26 -9.69 -15.11
CA ILE A 119 6.08 -10.87 -14.87
C ILE A 119 5.12 -12.04 -14.63
N GLU A 120 5.08 -13.01 -15.54
CA GLU A 120 4.12 -14.15 -15.52
C GLU A 120 4.33 -15.15 -14.36
N SER A 121 5.24 -14.87 -13.43
CA SER A 121 5.41 -15.63 -12.18
C SER A 121 4.55 -15.07 -11.04
N LYS A 122 4.46 -15.82 -9.94
CA LYS A 122 3.77 -15.39 -8.72
C LYS A 122 4.76 -14.88 -7.69
N TYR A 123 4.43 -13.75 -7.09
CA TYR A 123 5.11 -13.18 -5.94
C TYR A 123 4.70 -13.88 -4.64
N ASP A 124 5.64 -14.12 -3.73
CA ASP A 124 5.37 -14.62 -2.38
C ASP A 124 5.11 -13.46 -1.41
N PHE A 125 3.85 -13.26 -1.04
CA PHE A 125 3.43 -12.22 -0.08
C PHE A 125 3.73 -12.56 1.39
N THR A 126 4.43 -13.66 1.68
CA THR A 126 4.73 -14.06 3.05
C THR A 126 5.67 -13.06 3.73
N ILE A 127 5.16 -12.35 4.74
CA ILE A 127 5.97 -11.53 5.64
C ILE A 127 6.61 -12.45 6.66
N ARG A 128 7.93 -12.60 6.60
CA ARG A 128 8.67 -13.40 7.58
C ARG A 128 8.86 -12.55 8.85
N PRO A 129 8.56 -13.10 10.03
CA PRO A 129 8.84 -12.39 11.28
C PRO A 129 10.34 -12.11 11.35
N ARG A 130 10.69 -10.91 11.80
CA ARG A 130 12.09 -10.54 12.03
C ARG A 130 12.64 -11.46 13.12
N SER A 131 13.71 -12.20 12.84
CA SER A 131 14.38 -13.00 13.87
C SER A 131 14.73 -12.10 15.04
N THR A 132 14.19 -12.38 16.21
CA THR A 132 14.62 -11.78 17.48
C THR A 132 16.07 -12.21 17.70
N GLN A 133 17.00 -11.30 17.44
CA GLN A 133 18.36 -11.38 17.98
C GLN A 133 18.39 -10.66 19.33
#